data_AF-A0A947U649-F1
#
_entry.id   AF-A0A947U649-F1
#
_cell.length_a   1.000
_cell.length_b   1.000
_cell.length_c   1.000
_cell.angle_alpha   90.00
_cell.angle_beta   90.00
_cell.angle_gamma   90.00
#
_symmetry.space_group_name_H-M   'P 1'
#
loop_
_entity.id
_entity.type
_entity.pdbx_description
1 polymer ?
#
loop_
_entity_poly.entity_id
_entity_poly.type
_entity_poly.pdbx_seq_one_letter_code
_entity_poly.pdbx_strand_id
1 'polypeptide(L)'
;MSIEVKVSLEWLKQVHRDLDACQKVIWLAGCRPQVPGGFDPAYVTGAQARLQEIDALIATGQQLESTQAAQNDHDLSHWASSLKCTWPVEPLDPEGAWMIGSIDDHGDGDKTHYPVITVEADQYDAPGDSEKIAKALSALWQRAFSDASPEAKPALPPMNEALLYILGRPNFMCYGVAQSLRKLGHSIPNKTEDEQAHVIHWMLNSYLLHGEGWLGACNTEIASLNPTAGPTNE
;
A
#
# COMPACT_ATOMS: atom_id res chain seq x y z
N MET A 1 -6.37 -34.76 6.92
CA MET A 1 -6.16 -33.66 5.95
C MET A 1 -6.43 -32.36 6.68
N SER A 2 -5.39 -31.66 7.12
CA SER A 2 -5.56 -30.32 7.68
C SER A 2 -5.64 -29.33 6.53
N ILE A 3 -6.73 -28.58 6.44
CA ILE A 3 -6.91 -27.54 5.43
C ILE A 3 -6.07 -26.35 5.90
N GLU A 4 -4.97 -26.07 5.20
CA GLU A 4 -4.15 -24.90 5.44
C GLU A 4 -4.84 -23.67 4.84
N VAL A 5 -5.48 -22.88 5.69
CA VAL A 5 -6.15 -21.64 5.27
C VAL A 5 -5.09 -20.54 5.17
N LYS A 6 -4.77 -20.11 3.94
CA LYS A 6 -3.89 -18.96 3.71
C LYS A 6 -4.67 -17.68 3.99
N VAL A 7 -4.28 -16.97 5.05
CA VAL A 7 -4.82 -15.66 5.41
C VAL A 7 -3.84 -14.58 4.95
N SER A 8 -4.34 -13.51 4.31
CA SER A 8 -3.48 -12.41 3.87
C SER A 8 -3.13 -11.48 5.02
N LEU A 9 -1.91 -10.92 5.00
CA LEU A 9 -1.43 -9.98 6.01
C LEU A 9 -2.33 -8.73 6.12
N GLU A 10 -2.81 -8.23 4.98
CA GLU A 10 -3.71 -7.07 4.93
C GLU A 10 -5.07 -7.36 5.57
N TRP A 11 -5.63 -8.56 5.35
CA TRP A 11 -6.86 -8.97 6.03
C TRP A 11 -6.65 -9.08 7.54
N LEU A 12 -5.51 -9.64 7.97
CA LEU A 12 -5.18 -9.78 9.38
C LEU A 12 -5.03 -8.42 10.09
N LYS A 13 -4.39 -7.45 9.43
CA LYS A 13 -4.32 -6.05 9.89
C LYS A 13 -5.70 -5.38 9.97
N GLN A 14 -6.58 -5.67 9.02
CA GLN A 14 -7.96 -5.15 9.03
C GLN A 14 -8.74 -5.71 10.23
N VAL A 15 -8.70 -7.02 10.44
CA VAL A 15 -9.33 -7.68 11.59
C VAL A 15 -8.79 -7.13 12.91
N HIS A 16 -7.48 -6.89 13.02
CA HIS A 16 -6.88 -6.25 14.19
C HIS A 16 -7.50 -4.88 14.49
N ARG A 17 -7.56 -4.01 13.48
CA ARG A 17 -8.14 -2.65 13.63
C ARG A 17 -9.60 -2.69 14.06
N ASP A 18 -10.39 -3.57 13.46
CA ASP A 18 -11.82 -3.67 13.76
C ASP A 18 -12.05 -4.17 15.19
N LEU A 19 -11.27 -5.15 15.65
CA LEU A 19 -11.33 -5.66 17.02
C LEU A 19 -10.88 -4.62 18.06
N ASP A 20 -9.79 -3.90 17.80
CA ASP A 20 -9.30 -2.81 18.67
C ASP A 20 -10.34 -1.67 18.78
N ALA A 21 -10.98 -1.30 17.67
CA ALA A 21 -12.05 -0.31 17.66
C ALA A 21 -13.26 -0.75 18.49
N CYS A 22 -13.72 -2.00 18.32
CA CYS A 22 -14.79 -2.57 19.14
C CYS A 22 -14.45 -2.58 20.64
N GLN A 23 -13.20 -2.93 20.99
CA GLN A 23 -12.74 -2.95 22.37
C GLN A 23 -12.81 -1.55 23.01
N LYS A 24 -12.34 -0.52 22.30
CA LYS A 24 -12.38 0.87 22.77
C LYS A 24 -13.81 1.34 23.01
N VAL A 25 -14.74 0.97 22.13
CA VAL A 25 -16.16 1.28 22.31
C VAL A 25 -16.74 0.58 23.53
N ILE A 26 -16.49 -0.73 23.72
CA ILE A 26 -16.98 -1.49 24.88
C ILE A 26 -16.42 -0.93 26.19
N TRP A 27 -15.13 -0.57 26.20
CA TRP A 27 -14.48 0.07 27.33
C TRP A 27 -15.13 1.41 27.70
N LEU A 28 -15.41 2.25 26.70
CA LEU A 28 -16.08 3.53 26.88
C LEU A 28 -17.56 3.38 27.30
N ALA A 29 -18.24 2.33 26.83
CA ALA A 29 -19.68 2.12 26.99
C ALA A 29 -20.10 1.43 28.30
N GLY A 30 -19.19 0.76 29.03
CA GLY A 30 -19.64 0.05 30.24
C GLY A 30 -18.62 -0.60 31.15
N CYS A 31 -17.34 -0.72 30.78
CA CYS A 31 -16.34 -1.36 31.66
C CYS A 31 -15.66 -0.39 32.66
N ARG A 32 -16.18 0.84 32.82
CA ARG A 32 -15.73 1.73 33.90
C ARG A 32 -16.20 1.20 35.26
N PRO A 33 -15.41 1.33 36.35
CA PRO A 33 -15.74 0.79 37.68
C PRO A 33 -17.06 1.29 38.33
N GLN A 34 -17.83 2.16 37.67
CA GLN A 34 -18.95 2.90 38.26
C GLN A 34 -20.25 2.83 37.46
N VAL A 35 -20.40 1.96 36.44
CA VAL A 35 -21.65 1.82 35.69
C VAL A 35 -22.44 0.61 36.20
N PRO A 36 -23.59 0.79 36.89
CA PRO A 36 -24.44 -0.31 37.28
C PRO A 36 -25.00 -1.01 36.04
N GLY A 37 -24.73 -2.32 35.87
CA GLY A 37 -25.14 -3.08 34.68
C GLY A 37 -24.22 -2.95 33.46
N GLY A 38 -22.97 -2.50 33.65
CA GLY A 38 -21.95 -2.42 32.60
C GLY A 38 -21.50 -3.78 32.03
N PHE A 39 -20.76 -3.75 30.92
CA PHE A 39 -20.21 -4.95 30.26
C PHE A 39 -19.18 -5.65 31.15
N ASP A 40 -19.22 -6.99 31.18
CA ASP A 40 -18.25 -7.81 31.91
C ASP A 40 -16.81 -7.56 31.38
N PRO A 41 -15.86 -7.14 32.24
CA PRO A 41 -14.47 -6.91 31.86
C PRO A 41 -13.78 -8.09 31.17
N ALA A 42 -14.26 -9.34 31.37
CA ALA A 42 -13.72 -10.52 30.72
C ALA A 42 -13.82 -10.47 29.17
N TYR A 43 -14.80 -9.73 28.62
CA TYR A 43 -14.90 -9.54 27.16
C TYR A 43 -13.76 -8.69 26.59
N VAL A 44 -13.28 -7.72 27.38
CA VAL A 44 -12.20 -6.82 26.98
C VAL A 44 -10.86 -7.54 27.05
N THR A 45 -10.62 -8.30 28.13
CA THR A 45 -9.36 -9.03 28.32
C THR A 45 -9.20 -10.19 27.33
N GLY A 46 -10.29 -10.90 27.00
CA GLY A 46 -10.29 -11.95 25.98
C GLY A 46 -9.98 -11.40 24.58
N ALA A 47 -10.54 -10.24 24.22
CA ALA A 47 -10.25 -9.57 22.96
C ALA A 47 -8.78 -9.09 22.90
N GLN A 48 -8.26 -8.53 24.00
CA GLN A 48 -6.85 -8.11 24.11
C GLN A 48 -5.85 -9.24 23.91
N ALA A 49 -6.13 -10.43 24.46
CA ALA A 49 -5.29 -11.60 24.25
C ALA A 49 -5.24 -12.01 22.76
N ARG A 50 -6.38 -11.94 22.05
CA ARG A 50 -6.44 -12.23 20.61
C ARG A 50 -5.73 -11.18 19.76
N LEU A 51 -5.77 -9.91 20.14
CA LEU A 51 -5.01 -8.86 19.46
C LEU A 51 -3.49 -9.12 19.57
N GLN A 52 -3.01 -9.54 20.73
CA GLN A 52 -1.59 -9.92 20.91
C GLN A 52 -1.16 -11.11 20.04
N GLU A 53 -2.03 -12.11 19.88
CA GLU A 53 -1.79 -13.23 18.95
C GLU A 53 -1.70 -12.72 17.50
N ILE A 54 -2.58 -11.80 17.11
CA ILE A 54 -2.57 -11.19 15.78
C ILE A 54 -1.31 -10.34 15.56
N ASP A 55 -0.88 -9.55 16.54
CA ASP A 55 0.35 -8.75 16.47
C ASP A 55 1.59 -9.62 16.22
N ALA A 56 1.69 -10.77 16.91
CA ALA A 56 2.77 -11.72 16.70
C ALA A 56 2.77 -12.30 15.27
N LEU A 57 1.58 -12.56 14.72
CA LEU A 57 1.41 -13.03 13.34
C LEU A 57 1.75 -11.92 12.32
N ILE A 58 1.38 -10.67 12.58
CA ILE A 58 1.75 -9.52 11.72
C ILE A 58 3.26 -9.37 11.69
N ALA A 59 3.92 -9.37 12.86
CA ALA A 59 5.37 -9.22 12.96
C ALA A 59 6.10 -10.34 12.18
N THR A 60 5.62 -11.57 12.32
CA THR A 60 6.17 -12.73 11.58
C THR A 60 5.96 -12.57 10.07
N GLY A 61 4.76 -12.16 9.62
CA GLY A 61 4.46 -11.93 8.22
C GLY A 61 5.32 -10.82 7.59
N GLN A 62 5.53 -9.73 8.32
CA GLN A 62 6.41 -8.63 7.89
C GLN A 62 7.88 -9.06 7.77
N GLN A 63 8.36 -9.87 8.72
CA GLN A 63 9.72 -10.43 8.63
C GLN A 63 9.87 -11.32 7.39
N LEU A 64 8.91 -12.21 7.13
CA LEU A 64 8.92 -13.08 5.95
C LEU A 64 8.89 -12.28 4.64
N GLU A 65 8.02 -11.26 4.53
CA GLU A 65 7.98 -10.37 3.37
C GLU A 65 9.31 -9.63 3.17
N SER A 66 9.93 -9.15 4.25
CA SER A 66 11.22 -8.45 4.18
C SER A 66 12.38 -9.37 3.78
N THR A 67 12.41 -10.61 4.29
CA THR A 67 13.41 -11.61 3.90
C THR A 67 13.23 -12.03 2.44
N GLN A 68 11.99 -12.22 2.00
CA GLN A 68 11.69 -12.58 0.62
C GLN A 68 11.99 -11.44 -0.36
N ALA A 69 11.71 -10.19 0.02
CA ALA A 69 12.11 -9.02 -0.75
C ALA A 69 13.64 -8.90 -0.86
N ALA A 70 14.37 -9.09 0.25
CA ALA A 70 15.84 -9.06 0.25
C ALA A 70 16.44 -10.19 -0.58
N GLN A 71 15.86 -11.39 -0.54
CA GLN A 71 16.30 -12.53 -1.35
C GLN A 71 16.04 -12.30 -2.84
N ASN A 72 14.85 -11.77 -3.19
CA ASN A 72 14.54 -11.41 -4.57
C ASN A 72 15.48 -10.31 -5.09
N ASP A 73 15.81 -9.31 -4.27
CA ASP A 73 16.73 -8.23 -4.64
C ASP A 73 18.17 -8.75 -4.86
N HIS A 74 18.62 -9.66 -3.99
CA HIS A 74 19.88 -10.36 -4.14
C HIS A 74 19.92 -11.19 -5.44
N ASP A 75 18.87 -11.97 -5.71
CA ASP A 75 18.79 -12.79 -6.92
C ASP A 75 18.77 -11.91 -8.18
N LEU A 76 17.96 -10.85 -8.20
CA LEU A 76 17.93 -9.89 -9.31
C LEU A 76 19.28 -9.20 -9.52
N SER A 77 19.97 -8.84 -8.44
CA SER A 77 21.32 -8.26 -8.50
C SER A 77 22.35 -9.25 -9.04
N HIS A 78 22.27 -10.52 -8.64
CA HIS A 78 23.10 -11.60 -9.18
C HIS A 78 22.87 -11.77 -10.68
N TRP A 79 21.62 -11.87 -11.14
CA TRP A 79 21.28 -11.96 -12.56
C TRP A 79 21.70 -10.72 -13.37
N ALA A 80 21.52 -9.52 -12.82
CA ALA A 80 21.95 -8.28 -13.45
C ALA A 80 23.47 -8.20 -13.60
N SER A 81 24.23 -8.82 -12.68
CA SER A 81 25.68 -8.91 -12.78
C SER A 81 26.15 -9.91 -13.85
N SER A 82 25.42 -11.02 -14.02
CA SER A 82 25.73 -12.05 -15.02
C SER A 82 25.55 -11.56 -16.45
N LEU A 83 24.56 -10.71 -16.75
CA LEU A 83 24.20 -10.31 -18.13
C LEU A 83 24.95 -9.09 -18.71
N LYS A 84 26.17 -8.80 -18.21
CA LYS A 84 26.92 -7.58 -18.56
C LYS A 84 27.84 -7.70 -19.78
N CYS A 85 28.17 -8.93 -20.17
CA CYS A 85 29.22 -9.20 -21.15
C CYS A 85 28.64 -9.96 -22.34
N THR A 86 29.22 -9.74 -23.52
CA THR A 86 28.94 -10.53 -24.72
C THR A 86 30.25 -10.95 -25.37
N TRP A 87 30.30 -12.16 -25.91
CA TRP A 87 31.49 -12.70 -26.56
C TRP A 87 31.12 -13.72 -27.65
N PRO A 88 31.95 -13.91 -28.70
CA PRO A 88 31.69 -14.91 -29.71
C PRO A 88 31.82 -16.33 -29.13
N VAL A 89 31.00 -17.27 -29.60
CA VAL A 89 31.09 -18.68 -29.21
C VAL A 89 32.43 -19.28 -29.62
N GLU A 90 32.85 -19.01 -30.85
CA GLU A 90 34.17 -19.37 -31.36
C GLU A 90 35.02 -18.11 -31.54
N PRO A 91 36.14 -17.94 -30.82
CA PRO A 91 36.97 -16.72 -30.92
C PRO A 91 37.53 -16.42 -32.31
N LEU A 92 37.60 -17.44 -33.17
CA LEU A 92 38.11 -17.35 -34.53
C LEU A 92 37.00 -17.14 -35.57
N ASP A 93 35.73 -17.15 -35.16
CA ASP A 93 34.56 -16.91 -36.00
C ASP A 93 33.70 -15.76 -35.42
N PRO A 94 34.06 -14.49 -35.71
CA PRO A 94 33.32 -13.34 -35.22
C PRO A 94 31.93 -13.20 -35.85
N GLU A 95 31.66 -13.87 -36.98
CA GLU A 95 30.37 -13.86 -37.67
C GLU A 95 29.44 -14.98 -37.18
N GLY A 96 29.96 -15.93 -36.39
CA GLY A 96 29.25 -17.04 -35.79
C GLY A 96 28.33 -16.66 -34.61
N ALA A 97 27.96 -17.65 -33.81
CA ALA A 97 27.06 -17.44 -32.67
C ALA A 97 27.69 -16.57 -31.57
N TRP A 98 26.86 -15.83 -30.83
CA TRP A 98 27.29 -14.95 -29.74
C TRP A 98 26.64 -15.32 -28.41
N MET A 99 27.41 -15.29 -27.33
CA MET A 99 26.94 -15.55 -25.97
C MET A 99 26.65 -14.25 -25.22
N ILE A 100 25.65 -14.28 -24.33
CA ILE A 100 25.34 -13.20 -23.39
C ILE A 100 25.44 -13.74 -21.97
N GLY A 101 26.31 -13.09 -21.20
CA GLY A 101 26.42 -13.24 -19.76
C GLY A 101 27.03 -14.53 -19.25
N SER A 102 27.73 -14.46 -18.10
CA SER A 102 28.40 -15.61 -17.47
C SER A 102 27.86 -15.90 -16.07
N ILE A 103 27.75 -17.18 -15.75
CA ILE A 103 27.64 -17.66 -14.37
C ILE A 103 29.06 -18.10 -13.96
N ASP A 104 29.64 -17.40 -12.99
CA ASP A 104 30.92 -17.82 -12.39
C ASP A 104 30.63 -18.98 -11.43
N ASP A 105 31.04 -20.20 -11.76
CA ASP A 105 31.03 -21.30 -10.77
C ASP A 105 32.28 -21.14 -9.88
N HIS A 106 32.07 -20.73 -8.63
CA HIS A 106 33.15 -20.53 -7.67
C HIS A 106 33.77 -21.88 -7.28
N GLY A 107 35.01 -22.15 -7.72
CA GLY A 107 35.71 -23.33 -7.21
C GLY A 107 37.22 -23.38 -7.41
N ASP A 108 37.74 -23.18 -8.63
CA ASP A 108 39.12 -23.63 -8.91
C ASP A 108 39.83 -22.80 -9.97
N GLY A 109 39.97 -21.48 -9.78
CA GLY A 109 40.91 -20.61 -10.52
C GLY A 109 40.73 -20.46 -12.04
N ASP A 110 39.96 -21.34 -12.68
CA ASP A 110 39.67 -21.41 -14.09
C ASP A 110 38.24 -20.89 -14.30
N LYS A 111 38.13 -19.70 -14.87
CA LYS A 111 36.84 -19.05 -15.12
C LYS A 111 36.18 -19.73 -16.31
N THR A 112 35.52 -20.85 -16.05
CA THR A 112 34.66 -21.47 -17.05
C THR A 112 33.41 -20.61 -17.18
N HIS A 113 33.32 -19.84 -18.27
CA HIS A 113 32.16 -19.02 -18.57
C HIS A 113 31.04 -19.89 -19.16
N TYR A 114 29.95 -20.08 -18.44
CA TYR A 114 28.74 -20.68 -19.00
C TYR A 114 27.84 -19.59 -19.59
N PRO A 115 27.40 -19.71 -20.86
CA PRO A 115 26.45 -18.77 -21.43
C PRO A 115 25.14 -18.83 -20.68
N VAL A 116 24.61 -17.68 -20.29
CA VAL A 116 23.22 -17.57 -19.85
C VAL A 116 22.31 -17.69 -21.07
N ILE A 117 22.69 -17.06 -22.18
CA ILE A 117 21.94 -17.05 -23.45
C ILE A 117 22.89 -17.14 -24.62
N THR A 118 22.51 -17.92 -25.65
CA THR A 118 23.21 -18.00 -26.94
C THR A 118 22.34 -17.40 -28.03
N VAL A 119 22.96 -16.58 -28.87
CA VAL A 119 22.37 -15.96 -30.07
C VAL A 119 22.97 -16.66 -31.28
N GLU A 120 22.24 -17.63 -31.82
CA GLU A 120 22.70 -18.48 -32.92
C GLU A 120 22.74 -17.71 -34.25
N ALA A 121 23.87 -17.76 -34.96
CA ALA A 121 24.03 -17.02 -36.22
C ALA A 121 23.16 -17.53 -37.37
N ASP A 122 22.81 -18.82 -37.36
CA ASP A 122 21.97 -19.46 -38.39
C ASP A 122 20.50 -18.99 -38.39
N GLN A 123 20.11 -18.24 -37.36
CA GLN A 123 18.77 -17.65 -37.23
C GLN A 123 18.65 -16.28 -37.93
N TYR A 124 19.74 -15.74 -38.48
CA TYR A 124 19.77 -14.37 -39.00
C TYR A 124 20.37 -14.28 -40.40
N ASP A 125 19.81 -13.40 -41.23
CA ASP A 125 20.08 -13.35 -42.67
C ASP A 125 21.37 -12.61 -43.05
N ALA A 126 21.98 -11.84 -42.13
CA ALA A 126 23.19 -11.06 -42.42
C ALA A 126 24.36 -11.39 -41.48
N PRO A 127 25.60 -11.42 -42.01
CA PRO A 127 26.80 -11.63 -41.20
C PRO A 127 26.92 -10.61 -40.05
N GLY A 128 27.24 -11.12 -38.86
CA GLY A 128 27.40 -10.31 -37.64
C GLY A 128 26.11 -9.80 -37.02
N ASP A 129 24.93 -10.26 -37.46
CA ASP A 129 23.66 -9.90 -36.80
C ASP A 129 23.52 -10.54 -35.42
N SER A 130 24.07 -11.74 -35.22
CA SER A 130 24.18 -12.39 -33.91
C SER A 130 24.88 -11.48 -32.88
N GLU A 131 25.98 -10.83 -33.26
CA GLU A 131 26.70 -9.86 -32.42
C GLU A 131 25.82 -8.65 -32.06
N LYS A 132 25.19 -8.04 -33.07
CA LYS A 132 24.36 -6.84 -32.88
C LYS A 132 23.19 -7.14 -31.95
N ILE A 133 22.56 -8.30 -32.11
CA ILE A 133 21.44 -8.76 -31.30
C ILE A 133 21.91 -9.06 -29.88
N ALA A 134 23.02 -9.77 -29.69
CA ALA A 134 23.58 -10.05 -28.38
C ALA A 134 23.87 -8.75 -27.60
N LYS A 135 24.51 -7.77 -28.26
CA LYS A 135 24.78 -6.45 -27.67
C LYS A 135 23.51 -5.66 -27.36
N ALA A 136 22.52 -5.70 -28.26
CA ALA A 136 21.24 -5.01 -28.06
C ALA A 136 20.47 -5.61 -26.87
N LEU A 137 20.41 -6.95 -26.76
CA LEU A 137 19.78 -7.64 -25.64
C LEU A 137 20.46 -7.33 -24.30
N SER A 138 21.80 -7.34 -24.25
CA SER A 138 22.54 -6.95 -23.04
C SER A 138 22.26 -5.49 -22.64
N ALA A 139 22.25 -4.56 -23.61
CA ALA A 139 21.94 -3.15 -23.34
C ALA A 139 20.49 -2.93 -22.87
N LEU A 140 19.53 -3.64 -23.46
CA LEU A 140 18.12 -3.60 -23.05
C LEU A 140 17.95 -4.09 -21.61
N TRP A 141 18.61 -5.18 -21.22
CA TRP A 141 18.56 -5.65 -19.84
C TRP A 141 19.22 -4.68 -18.87
N GLN A 142 20.42 -4.18 -19.19
CA GLN A 142 21.10 -3.20 -18.34
C GLN A 142 20.21 -1.98 -18.09
N ARG A 143 19.48 -1.53 -19.12
CA ARG A 143 18.52 -0.44 -18.99
C ARG A 143 17.32 -0.84 -18.12
N ALA A 144 16.72 -2.01 -18.34
CA ALA A 144 15.57 -2.46 -17.55
C ALA A 144 15.88 -2.57 -16.04
N PHE A 145 17.10 -2.98 -15.67
CA PHE A 145 17.55 -3.04 -14.27
C PHE A 145 18.02 -1.67 -13.72
N SER A 146 18.41 -0.73 -14.57
CA SER A 146 18.83 0.62 -14.13
C SER A 146 17.65 1.60 -14.03
N ASP A 147 16.65 1.46 -14.91
CA ASP A 147 15.44 2.29 -14.96
C ASP A 147 14.39 1.85 -13.92
N ALA A 148 14.69 0.86 -13.06
CA ALA A 148 13.93 0.55 -11.85
C ALA A 148 14.06 1.64 -10.76
N SER A 149 14.16 2.90 -11.18
CA SER A 149 13.99 4.06 -10.32
C SER A 149 12.50 4.14 -9.96
N PRO A 150 12.14 4.21 -8.67
CA PRO A 150 10.75 4.41 -8.31
C PRO A 150 10.31 5.75 -8.88
N GLU A 151 9.37 5.74 -9.83
CA GLU A 151 8.65 6.95 -10.23
C GLU A 151 8.21 7.64 -8.93
N ALA A 152 8.68 8.87 -8.73
CA ALA A 152 8.41 9.63 -7.52
C ALA A 152 6.89 9.85 -7.45
N LYS A 153 6.22 9.05 -6.63
CA LYS A 153 4.80 9.17 -6.38
C LYS A 153 4.54 10.62 -5.93
N PRO A 154 3.60 11.35 -6.57
CA PRO A 154 3.32 12.72 -6.19
C PRO A 154 2.96 12.77 -4.70
N ALA A 155 3.66 13.64 -3.96
CA ALA A 155 3.46 13.77 -2.53
C ALA A 155 2.04 14.25 -2.24
N LEU A 156 1.34 13.55 -1.34
CA LEU A 156 0.06 14.02 -0.82
C LEU A 156 0.27 15.29 0.01
N PRO A 157 -0.72 16.19 0.07
CA PRO A 157 -0.67 17.32 1.00
C PRO A 157 -0.41 16.85 2.44
N PRO A 158 0.29 17.65 3.27
CA PRO A 158 0.52 17.31 4.67
C PRO A 158 -0.80 17.03 5.40
N MET A 159 -0.84 15.93 6.16
CA MET A 159 -1.98 15.55 6.99
C MET A 159 -2.06 16.50 8.21
N ASN A 160 -2.74 17.63 8.04
CA ASN A 160 -2.93 18.63 9.08
C ASN A 160 -4.16 18.33 9.96
N GLU A 161 -4.33 19.11 11.03
CA GLU A 161 -5.42 18.91 11.99
C GLU A 161 -6.81 18.96 11.36
N ALA A 162 -7.03 19.83 10.37
CA ALA A 162 -8.30 19.92 9.65
C ALA A 162 -8.57 18.65 8.83
N LEU A 163 -7.59 18.15 8.08
CA LEU A 163 -7.72 16.91 7.31
C LEU A 163 -7.89 15.69 8.23
N LEU A 164 -7.20 15.64 9.37
CA LEU A 164 -7.42 14.60 10.38
C LEU A 164 -8.85 14.62 10.92
N TYR A 165 -9.38 15.82 11.22
CA TYR A 165 -10.73 15.98 11.70
C TYR A 165 -11.77 15.53 10.65
N ILE A 166 -11.60 15.96 9.40
CA ILE A 166 -12.54 15.68 8.30
C ILE A 166 -12.50 14.21 7.92
N LEU A 167 -11.30 13.67 7.64
CA LEU A 167 -11.13 12.30 7.13
C LEU A 167 -11.25 11.24 8.23
N GLY A 168 -10.97 11.61 9.49
CA GLY A 168 -11.09 10.71 10.64
C GLY A 168 -12.52 10.59 11.20
N ARG A 169 -13.51 11.26 10.59
CA ARG A 169 -14.88 11.34 11.13
C ARG A 169 -15.60 9.99 11.00
N PRO A 170 -15.99 9.33 12.11
CA PRO A 170 -16.62 8.01 12.04
C PRO A 170 -18.09 8.09 11.59
N ASN A 171 -18.59 7.03 10.93
CA ASN A 171 -19.94 6.97 10.33
C ASN A 171 -21.05 7.43 11.28
N PHE A 172 -21.02 6.97 12.54
CA PHE A 172 -22.07 7.27 13.52
C PHE A 172 -22.17 8.76 13.89
N MET A 173 -21.11 9.55 13.67
CA MET A 173 -21.14 11.00 13.85
C MET A 173 -21.72 11.73 12.63
N CYS A 174 -21.82 11.08 11.47
CA CYS A 174 -22.25 11.68 10.21
C CYS A 174 -23.77 11.73 10.07
N TYR A 175 -24.53 10.88 10.77
CA TYR A 175 -25.99 10.83 10.69
C TYR A 175 -26.64 12.21 10.88
N GLY A 176 -26.35 12.90 12.00
CA GLY A 176 -26.95 14.20 12.31
C GLY A 176 -26.63 15.28 11.25
N VAL A 177 -25.41 15.28 10.73
CA VAL A 177 -24.99 16.20 9.67
C VAL A 177 -25.67 15.86 8.35
N ALA A 178 -25.73 14.58 7.97
CA ALA A 178 -26.41 14.12 6.77
C ALA A 178 -27.92 14.49 6.78
N GLN A 179 -28.58 14.39 7.94
CA GLN A 179 -29.96 14.85 8.08
C GLN A 179 -30.10 16.36 7.84
N SER A 180 -29.19 17.18 8.39
CA SER A 180 -29.16 18.62 8.12
C SER A 180 -28.92 18.93 6.64
N LEU A 181 -27.96 18.26 6.00
CA LEU A 181 -27.68 18.45 4.58
C LEU A 181 -28.86 18.04 3.69
N ARG A 182 -29.60 16.98 4.03
CA ARG A 182 -30.84 16.64 3.33
C ARG A 182 -31.88 17.75 3.43
N LYS A 183 -32.02 18.38 4.60
CA LYS A 183 -32.93 19.53 4.79
C LYS A 183 -32.48 20.76 3.98
N LEU A 184 -31.18 20.91 3.75
CA LEU A 184 -30.60 21.92 2.86
C LEU A 184 -30.76 21.58 1.36
N GLY A 185 -31.31 20.41 1.02
CA GLY A 185 -31.59 19.99 -0.36
C GLY A 185 -30.56 19.03 -0.96
N HIS A 186 -29.57 18.55 -0.19
CA HIS A 186 -28.63 17.55 -0.68
C HIS A 186 -29.29 16.18 -0.83
N SER A 187 -29.04 15.52 -1.97
CA SER A 187 -29.48 14.14 -2.20
C SER A 187 -28.49 13.15 -1.59
N ILE A 188 -28.79 12.63 -0.39
CA ILE A 188 -27.92 11.70 0.34
C ILE A 188 -28.69 10.39 0.63
N PRO A 189 -28.22 9.21 0.16
CA PRO A 189 -28.84 7.92 0.47
C PRO A 189 -28.92 7.62 1.97
N ASN A 190 -29.94 6.88 2.43
CA ASN A 190 -30.10 6.45 3.82
C ASN A 190 -29.28 5.17 4.12
N LYS A 191 -27.97 5.22 3.84
CA LYS A 191 -27.01 4.16 4.13
C LYS A 191 -25.80 4.80 4.81
N THR A 192 -25.31 4.19 5.89
CA THR A 192 -24.30 4.78 6.78
C THR A 192 -22.99 5.14 6.09
N GLU A 193 -22.52 4.31 5.16
CA GLU A 193 -21.31 4.57 4.38
C GLU A 193 -21.51 5.73 3.41
N ASP A 194 -22.70 5.81 2.78
CA ASP A 194 -23.03 6.91 1.87
C ASP A 194 -23.17 8.24 2.62
N GLU A 195 -23.76 8.22 3.82
CA GLU A 195 -23.85 9.39 4.71
C GLU A 195 -22.46 9.89 5.10
N GLN A 196 -21.54 8.99 5.48
CA GLN A 196 -20.16 9.36 5.80
C GLN A 196 -19.49 10.01 4.58
N ALA A 197 -19.56 9.38 3.41
CA ALA A 197 -18.92 9.86 2.20
C ALA A 197 -19.40 11.27 1.82
N HIS A 198 -20.72 11.52 1.86
CA HIS A 198 -21.28 12.84 1.53
C HIS A 198 -20.88 13.91 2.55
N VAL A 199 -20.87 13.58 3.85
CA VAL A 199 -20.46 14.52 4.90
C VAL A 199 -18.98 14.87 4.79
N ILE A 200 -18.10 13.87 4.58
CA ILE A 200 -16.67 14.08 4.38
C ILE A 200 -16.43 14.92 3.12
N HIS A 201 -17.09 14.58 2.01
CA HIS A 201 -16.96 15.32 0.76
C HIS A 201 -17.39 16.79 0.91
N TRP A 202 -18.52 17.04 1.60
CA TRP A 202 -19.00 18.40 1.89
C TRP A 202 -18.00 19.19 2.76
N MET A 203 -17.51 18.60 3.86
CA MET A 203 -16.51 19.25 4.71
C MET A 203 -15.20 19.51 3.98
N LEU A 204 -14.75 18.56 3.16
CA LEU A 204 -13.54 18.69 2.35
C LEU A 204 -13.68 19.80 1.31
N ASN A 205 -14.83 19.90 0.65
CA ASN A 205 -15.11 20.98 -0.29
C ASN A 205 -15.09 22.35 0.41
N SER A 206 -15.69 22.47 1.60
CA SER A 206 -15.61 23.68 2.42
C SER A 206 -14.15 24.02 2.78
N TYR A 207 -13.35 23.01 3.13
CA TYR A 207 -11.92 23.19 3.40
C TYR A 207 -11.15 23.71 2.19
N LEU A 208 -11.40 23.15 1.01
CA LEU A 208 -10.76 23.59 -0.23
C LEU A 208 -11.16 25.03 -0.62
N LEU A 209 -12.38 25.44 -0.30
CA LEU A 209 -12.89 26.78 -0.63
C LEU A 209 -12.49 27.86 0.38
N HIS A 210 -12.38 27.51 1.66
CA HIS A 210 -12.28 28.49 2.75
C HIS A 210 -11.01 28.37 3.61
N GLY A 211 -10.16 27.36 3.38
CA GLY A 211 -8.93 27.16 4.15
C GLY A 211 -9.22 27.03 5.65
N GLU A 212 -8.59 27.85 6.49
CA GLU A 212 -8.82 27.86 7.95
C GLU A 212 -10.27 28.21 8.35
N GLY A 213 -11.01 28.95 7.51
CA GLY A 213 -12.40 29.36 7.77
C GLY A 213 -13.46 28.28 7.52
N TRP A 214 -13.06 27.08 7.10
CA TRP A 214 -13.95 26.02 6.63
C TRP A 214 -15.00 25.59 7.66
N LEU A 215 -14.61 25.47 8.93
CA LEU A 215 -15.53 25.02 9.97
C LEU A 215 -16.62 26.08 10.23
N GLY A 216 -16.25 27.35 10.19
CA GLY A 216 -17.19 28.47 10.28
C GLY A 216 -18.19 28.49 9.13
N ALA A 217 -17.73 28.24 7.89
CA ALA A 217 -18.58 28.13 6.72
C ALA A 217 -19.58 26.95 6.85
N CYS A 218 -19.09 25.76 7.24
CA CYS A 218 -19.92 24.59 7.50
C CYS A 218 -20.99 24.85 8.56
N ASN A 219 -20.61 25.47 9.69
CA ASN A 219 -21.53 25.80 10.77
C ASN A 219 -22.58 26.83 10.34
N THR A 220 -22.19 27.83 9.55
CA THR A 220 -23.09 28.84 9.02
C THR A 220 -24.13 28.22 8.09
N GLU A 221 -23.70 27.32 7.21
CA GLU A 221 -24.59 26.62 6.30
C GLU A 221 -25.61 25.76 7.06
N ILE A 222 -25.18 24.98 8.05
CA ILE A 222 -26.10 24.20 8.91
C ILE A 222 -27.02 25.12 9.73
N ALA A 223 -26.50 26.22 10.27
CA ALA A 223 -27.28 27.18 11.07
C ALA A 223 -28.37 27.88 10.24
N SER A 224 -28.21 27.98 8.92
CA SER A 224 -29.24 28.55 8.03
C SER A 224 -30.57 27.78 8.08
N LEU A 225 -30.57 26.51 8.54
CA LEU A 225 -31.78 25.72 8.78
C LEU A 225 -32.63 26.24 9.94
N ASN A 226 -32.06 26.99 10.89
CA ASN A 226 -32.74 27.50 12.08
C ASN A 226 -32.27 28.94 12.40
N PRO A 227 -32.79 29.96 11.70
CA PRO A 227 -32.36 31.36 11.86
C PRO A 227 -32.66 31.99 13.23
N THR A 228 -33.29 31.26 14.16
CA THR A 228 -33.73 31.77 15.48
C THR A 228 -32.80 31.43 16.65
N ALA A 229 -31.66 30.78 16.44
CA ALA A 229 -30.65 30.66 17.50
C ALA A 229 -29.71 31.88 17.45
N GLY A 230 -30.00 32.88 18.28
CA GLY A 230 -29.07 33.98 18.55
C GLY A 230 -27.72 33.48 19.10
N PRO A 231 -26.69 34.34 19.12
CA PRO A 231 -25.33 33.93 19.45
C PRO A 231 -25.26 33.38 20.89
N THR A 232 -24.91 32.11 21.04
CA THR A 232 -24.38 31.59 22.30
C THR A 232 -22.93 32.03 22.42
N ASN A 233 -22.71 33.01 23.29
CA ASN A 233 -21.40 33.48 23.73
C ASN A 233 -20.66 32.40 24.55
N GLU A 234 -19.33 32.44 24.39
CA GLU A 234 -18.24 31.83 25.18
C GLU A 234 -17.89 30.35 24.94
#